data_AF-U2RQ57-F1
#
_entry.id   AF-U2RQ57-F1
#
_cell.length_a   1.000
_cell.length_b   1.000
_cell.length_c   1.000
_cell.angle_alpha   90.00
_cell.angle_beta   90.00
_cell.angle_gamma   90.00
#
_symmetry.space_group_name_H-M   'P 1'
#
loop_
_entity.id
_entity.type
_entity.pdbx_description
1 polymer ?
#
loop_
_entity_poly.entity_id
_entity_poly.type
_entity_poly.pdbx_seq_one_letter_code
_entity_poly.pdbx_strand_id
1 'polypeptide(L)'
;MKNKKINLTMMAGMILMSMGCEAKGKASQSSISGKYNVETLTTKGQTVKVAGQECFENSYFEIKGNIAYISLNNVVNGNCIIKAGTYDMQSKGNGRYILVGNGKESDEIIVKNGKVQYNQDTGISMTFSKDVTSTPENMKK
;
A
#
# COMPACT_ATOMS: atom_id res chain seq x y z
N MET A 1 -42.62 18.44 -28.25
CA MET A 1 -43.54 17.28 -28.31
C MET A 1 -42.68 16.05 -28.62
N LYS A 2 -42.30 15.28 -27.59
CA LYS A 2 -42.76 13.90 -27.28
C LYS A 2 -42.49 12.86 -28.38
N ASN A 3 -41.33 12.19 -28.35
CA ASN A 3 -41.19 10.86 -28.93
C ASN A 3 -40.84 9.83 -27.84
N LYS A 4 -41.91 9.14 -27.43
CA LYS A 4 -42.08 7.75 -26.98
C LYS A 4 -40.94 7.04 -26.23
N LYS A 5 -41.27 6.66 -24.97
CA LYS A 5 -40.68 5.58 -24.18
C LYS A 5 -40.62 4.28 -24.98
N ILE A 6 -39.47 3.60 -24.94
CA ILE A 6 -39.39 2.16 -25.18
C ILE A 6 -39.15 1.53 -23.82
N ASN A 7 -40.18 0.88 -23.29
CA ASN A 7 -40.07 0.00 -22.14
C ASN A 7 -40.03 -1.42 -22.71
N LEU A 8 -38.85 -2.02 -22.76
CA LEU A 8 -38.67 -3.39 -23.24
C LEU A 8 -38.48 -4.30 -22.04
N THR A 9 -39.62 -4.69 -21.46
CA THR A 9 -39.70 -5.82 -20.55
C THR A 9 -39.94 -7.08 -21.39
N MET A 10 -39.20 -8.14 -21.07
CA MET A 10 -39.31 -9.53 -21.53
C MET A 10 -38.75 -9.87 -22.92
N MET A 11 -37.59 -10.54 -22.92
CA MET A 11 -37.52 -11.94 -23.37
C MET A 11 -36.46 -12.68 -22.55
N ALA A 12 -36.91 -13.74 -21.88
CA ALA A 12 -36.06 -14.76 -21.30
C ALA A 12 -35.44 -15.61 -22.42
N GLY A 13 -34.15 -15.91 -22.32
CA GLY A 13 -33.45 -16.79 -23.25
C GLY A 13 -32.02 -17.02 -22.78
N MET A 14 -31.77 -18.20 -22.21
CA MET A 14 -30.50 -18.66 -21.69
C MET A 14 -29.36 -18.51 -22.72
N ILE A 15 -28.22 -17.95 -22.31
CA ILE A 15 -26.91 -18.53 -22.63
C ILE A 15 -26.04 -18.44 -21.35
N LEU A 16 -25.75 -19.60 -20.76
CA LEU A 16 -24.58 -19.77 -19.91
C LEU A 16 -23.33 -19.48 -20.75
N MET A 17 -22.57 -18.44 -20.41
CA MET A 17 -21.13 -18.47 -20.62
C MET A 17 -20.47 -18.21 -19.27
N SER A 18 -19.92 -19.29 -18.74
CA SER A 18 -18.90 -19.31 -17.72
C SER A 18 -17.85 -18.24 -18.00
N MET A 19 -17.83 -17.19 -17.19
CA MET A 19 -16.63 -16.42 -16.91
C MET A 19 -16.52 -16.37 -15.40
N GLY A 20 -15.43 -16.96 -14.91
CA GLY A 20 -15.27 -17.34 -13.53
C GLY A 20 -15.65 -16.22 -12.57
N CYS A 21 -16.29 -16.61 -11.48
CA CYS A 21 -15.81 -16.10 -10.20
C CYS A 21 -14.31 -16.42 -10.12
N GLU A 22 -13.48 -15.63 -10.78
CA GLU A 22 -12.18 -15.31 -10.25
C GLU A 22 -12.51 -14.60 -8.94
N ALA A 23 -12.57 -15.39 -7.87
CA ALA A 23 -12.31 -14.89 -6.54
C ALA A 23 -10.90 -14.29 -6.61
N LYS A 24 -10.77 -13.07 -7.16
CA LYS A 24 -9.55 -12.29 -7.18
C LYS A 24 -9.17 -12.19 -5.73
N GLY A 25 -8.11 -12.93 -5.40
CA GLY A 25 -7.82 -13.37 -4.07
C GLY A 25 -7.96 -12.22 -3.09
N LYS A 26 -8.92 -12.35 -2.17
CA LYS A 26 -8.77 -11.81 -0.83
C LYS A 26 -7.61 -12.57 -0.19
N ALA A 27 -6.37 -12.39 -0.69
CA ALA A 27 -5.22 -12.48 0.18
C ALA A 27 -5.52 -11.44 1.26
N SER A 28 -6.05 -11.96 2.38
CA SER A 28 -6.85 -11.20 3.32
C SER A 28 -6.08 -9.94 3.69
N GLN A 29 -6.62 -8.75 3.44
CA GLN A 29 -5.96 -7.49 3.83
C GLN A 29 -5.52 -7.46 5.29
N SER A 30 -6.10 -8.32 6.13
CA SER A 30 -5.62 -8.57 7.49
C SER A 30 -4.15 -9.00 7.55
N SER A 31 -3.63 -9.77 6.58
CA SER A 31 -2.25 -10.26 6.57
C SER A 31 -1.22 -9.15 6.35
N ILE A 32 -1.57 -8.15 5.55
CA ILE A 32 -0.73 -6.98 5.27
C ILE A 32 -1.03 -5.78 6.16
N SER A 33 -2.07 -5.84 6.99
CA SER A 33 -2.38 -4.76 7.92
C SER A 33 -1.29 -4.69 9.00
N GLY A 34 -0.91 -3.48 9.40
CA GLY A 34 0.07 -3.25 10.45
C GLY A 34 0.99 -2.06 10.16
N LYS A 35 1.83 -1.75 11.15
CA LYS A 35 2.87 -0.74 11.05
C LYS A 35 4.19 -1.37 10.61
N TYR A 36 4.89 -0.66 9.74
CA TYR A 36 6.17 -1.00 9.16
C TYR A 36 7.12 0.17 9.37
N ASN A 37 8.33 -0.09 9.87
CA ASN A 37 9.34 0.94 10.11
C ASN A 37 10.42 0.87 9.04
N VAL A 38 11.01 2.02 8.72
CA VAL A 38 12.00 2.12 7.65
C VAL A 38 13.26 1.32 7.98
N GLU A 39 13.76 0.58 6.99
CA GLU A 39 14.96 -0.25 7.11
C GLU A 39 16.08 0.33 6.22
N THR A 40 15.76 0.52 4.94
CA THR A 40 16.72 0.97 3.92
C THR A 40 16.14 2.04 3.03
N LEU A 41 17.04 2.85 2.48
CA LEU A 41 16.79 3.86 1.47
C LEU A 41 17.69 3.56 0.26
N THR A 42 17.11 3.56 -0.93
CA THR A 42 17.82 3.41 -2.20
C THR A 42 17.69 4.69 -3.01
N THR A 43 18.81 5.28 -3.39
CA THR A 43 18.88 6.45 -4.28
C THR A 43 19.99 6.26 -5.29
N LYS A 44 19.75 6.62 -6.58
CA LYS A 44 20.74 6.47 -7.66
C LYS A 44 21.37 5.06 -7.74
N GLY A 45 20.59 4.03 -7.45
CA GLY A 45 21.04 2.62 -7.43
C GLY A 45 21.85 2.20 -6.21
N GLN A 46 22.16 3.10 -5.28
CA GLN A 46 22.86 2.80 -4.03
C GLN A 46 21.86 2.61 -2.90
N THR A 47 21.98 1.51 -2.16
CA THR A 47 21.13 1.19 -1.01
C THR A 47 21.91 1.37 0.29
N VAL A 48 21.34 2.13 1.21
CA VAL A 48 21.91 2.39 2.54
C VAL A 48 20.91 1.99 3.62
N LYS A 49 21.42 1.46 4.74
CA LYS A 49 20.60 1.20 5.93
C LYS A 49 20.35 2.51 6.66
N VAL A 50 19.08 2.82 6.92
CA VAL A 50 18.66 4.08 7.57
C VAL A 50 17.92 3.86 8.88
N ALA A 51 17.62 2.61 9.24
CA ALA A 51 17.07 2.28 10.55
C ALA A 51 17.94 2.82 11.69
N GLY A 52 17.32 3.56 12.62
CA GLY A 52 17.99 4.16 13.79
C GLY A 52 18.81 5.43 13.49
N GLN A 53 18.80 5.94 12.27
CA GLN A 53 19.36 7.26 11.96
C GLN A 53 18.37 8.35 12.38
N GLU A 54 18.86 9.43 12.99
CA GLU A 54 18.03 10.51 13.59
C GLU A 54 16.95 11.04 12.63
N CYS A 55 17.29 11.33 11.37
CA CYS A 55 16.32 11.82 10.39
C CYS A 55 15.43 10.74 9.76
N PHE A 56 15.55 9.47 10.13
CA PHE A 56 14.76 8.39 9.54
C PHE A 56 14.02 7.55 10.58
N GLU A 57 14.43 7.59 11.85
CA GLU A 57 13.93 6.72 12.93
C GLU A 57 12.41 6.72 13.09
N ASN A 58 11.77 7.87 12.82
CA ASN A 58 10.32 8.04 12.94
C ASN A 58 9.57 7.80 11.62
N SER A 59 10.26 7.31 10.57
CA SER A 59 9.63 7.06 9.27
C SER A 59 8.91 5.72 9.28
N TYR A 60 7.65 5.73 8.88
CA TYR A 60 6.82 4.53 8.91
C TYR A 60 5.85 4.47 7.72
N PHE A 61 5.41 3.24 7.47
CA PHE A 61 4.29 2.91 6.62
C PHE A 61 3.28 2.15 7.47
N GLU A 62 2.02 2.55 7.50
CA GLU A 62 0.96 1.84 8.22
C GLU A 62 -0.18 1.51 7.27
N ILE A 63 -0.54 0.23 7.21
CA ILE A 63 -1.64 -0.27 6.37
C ILE A 63 -2.81 -0.60 7.29
N LYS A 64 -3.95 0.06 7.07
CA LYS A 64 -5.23 -0.25 7.74
C LYS A 64 -6.32 -0.43 6.69
N GLY A 65 -6.70 -1.68 6.46
CA GLY A 65 -7.64 -1.98 5.38
C GLY A 65 -7.09 -1.54 4.04
N ASN A 66 -7.84 -0.71 3.29
CA ASN A 66 -7.45 -0.21 1.96
C ASN A 66 -6.67 1.11 2.03
N ILE A 67 -6.28 1.56 3.22
CA ILE A 67 -5.67 2.87 3.42
C ILE A 67 -4.22 2.67 3.85
N ALA A 68 -3.32 3.41 3.20
CA ALA A 68 -1.93 3.57 3.57
C ALA A 68 -1.71 4.93 4.24
N TYR A 69 -1.12 4.92 5.43
CA TYR A 69 -0.60 6.09 6.11
C TYR A 69 0.91 6.07 6.01
N ILE A 70 1.49 7.16 5.52
CA ILE A 70 2.92 7.24 5.26
C ILE A 70 3.45 8.45 6.00
N SER A 71 4.56 8.28 6.73
CA SER A 71 5.35 9.38 7.25
C SER A 71 6.81 9.14 6.88
N LEU A 72 7.36 9.99 6.03
CA LEU A 72 8.72 9.89 5.53
C LEU A 72 9.52 11.06 6.07
N ASN A 73 10.56 10.76 6.82
CA ASN A 73 11.54 11.76 7.22
C ASN A 73 12.72 11.68 6.25
N ASN A 74 13.21 12.82 5.78
CA ASN A 74 14.35 12.89 4.86
C ASN A 74 15.22 14.10 5.17
N VAL A 75 16.51 14.04 4.81
CA VAL A 75 17.45 15.15 5.01
C VAL A 75 17.42 16.08 3.81
N VAL A 76 17.07 17.35 4.03
CA VAL A 76 17.19 18.41 3.02
C VAL A 76 17.99 19.55 3.64
N ASN A 77 19.15 19.87 3.06
CA ASN A 77 20.07 20.90 3.55
C ASN A 77 20.43 20.73 5.04
N GLY A 78 20.64 19.48 5.49
CA GLY A 78 20.98 19.16 6.88
C GLY A 78 19.79 19.14 7.86
N ASN A 79 18.57 19.45 7.41
CA ASN A 79 17.38 19.40 8.26
C ASN A 79 16.54 18.16 7.97
N CYS A 80 16.01 17.52 9.01
CA CYS A 80 15.02 16.46 8.86
C CYS A 80 13.67 17.08 8.47
N ILE A 81 13.18 16.81 7.26
CA ILE A 81 11.86 17.22 6.78
C ILE A 81 10.92 16.02 6.83
N ILE A 82 9.73 16.23 7.39
CA ILE A 82 8.67 15.23 7.46
C ILE A 82 7.71 15.43 6.28
N LYS A 83 7.47 14.37 5.53
CA LYS A 83 6.39 14.28 4.53
C LYS A 83 5.43 13.19 4.96
N ALA A 84 4.23 13.60 5.37
CA ALA A 84 3.17 12.67 5.75
C ALA A 84 2.01 12.73 4.75
N GLY A 85 1.36 11.59 4.53
CA GLY A 85 0.24 11.48 3.62
C GLY A 85 -0.65 10.27 3.93
N THR A 86 -1.89 10.35 3.48
CA THR A 86 -2.86 9.26 3.54
C THR A 86 -3.31 8.96 2.11
N TYR A 87 -3.32 7.69 1.74
CA TYR A 87 -3.56 7.24 0.38
C TYR A 87 -4.50 6.04 0.37
N ASP A 88 -5.42 6.02 -0.60
CA ASP A 88 -6.13 4.81 -0.94
C ASP A 88 -5.20 3.84 -1.67
N MET A 89 -5.37 2.55 -1.40
CA MET A 89 -4.58 1.48 -2.01
C MET A 89 -5.41 0.73 -3.05
N GLN A 90 -5.02 0.84 -4.31
CA GLN A 90 -5.61 0.06 -5.39
C GLN A 90 -4.74 -1.17 -5.69
N SER A 91 -5.26 -2.37 -5.38
CA SER A 91 -4.56 -3.62 -5.69
C SER A 91 -4.42 -3.84 -7.20
N LYS A 92 -3.19 -4.16 -7.63
CA LYS A 92 -2.89 -4.65 -8.99
C LYS A 92 -2.55 -6.16 -8.99
N GLY A 93 -2.73 -6.84 -7.85
CA GLY A 93 -2.43 -8.27 -7.67
C GLY A 93 -0.98 -8.55 -7.29
N ASN A 94 -0.70 -9.79 -6.84
CA ASN A 94 0.64 -10.26 -6.49
C ASN A 94 1.40 -9.38 -5.46
N GLY A 95 0.66 -8.78 -4.53
CA GLY A 95 1.20 -7.88 -3.50
C GLY A 95 1.55 -6.48 -4.02
N ARG A 96 1.22 -6.13 -5.27
CA ARG A 96 1.41 -4.78 -5.82
C ARG A 96 0.18 -3.91 -5.61
N TYR A 97 0.40 -2.68 -5.20
CA TYR A 97 -0.65 -1.68 -5.01
C TYR A 97 -0.20 -0.33 -5.55
N ILE A 98 -1.13 0.41 -6.15
CA ILE A 98 -0.93 1.82 -6.50
C ILE A 98 -1.57 2.66 -5.41
N LEU A 99 -0.83 3.67 -4.94
CA LEU A 99 -1.33 4.67 -4.02
C LEU A 99 -2.09 5.75 -4.80
N VAL A 100 -3.28 6.08 -4.32
CA VAL A 100 -4.14 7.09 -4.92
C VAL A 100 -4.37 8.19 -3.88
N GLY A 101 -3.83 9.37 -4.15
CA GLY A 101 -3.98 10.56 -3.31
C GLY A 101 -4.76 11.64 -4.06
N ASN A 102 -5.79 12.22 -3.44
CA ASN A 102 -6.63 13.25 -4.06
C ASN A 102 -7.16 12.87 -5.46
N GLY A 103 -7.48 11.59 -5.68
CA GLY A 103 -7.99 11.07 -6.94
C GLY A 103 -6.94 10.91 -8.06
N LYS A 104 -5.64 11.05 -7.76
CA LYS A 104 -4.54 10.82 -8.71
C LYS A 104 -3.66 9.67 -8.25
N GLU A 105 -3.28 8.79 -9.17
CA GLU A 105 -2.24 7.79 -8.92
C GLU A 105 -0.93 8.53 -8.58
N SER A 106 -0.28 8.16 -7.47
CA SER A 106 0.93 8.83 -6.99
C SER A 106 2.17 7.95 -7.08
N ASP A 107 2.17 6.81 -6.39
CA ASP A 107 3.37 5.97 -6.23
C ASP A 107 2.96 4.48 -6.16
N GLU A 108 3.92 3.58 -6.40
CA GLU A 108 3.71 2.13 -6.26
C GLU A 108 4.26 1.62 -4.92
N ILE A 109 3.54 0.68 -4.31
CA ILE A 109 4.07 -0.18 -3.26
C ILE A 109 4.02 -1.66 -3.62
N ILE A 110 4.99 -2.40 -3.10
CA ILE A 110 5.03 -3.87 -3.14
C ILE A 110 5.06 -4.38 -1.71
N VAL A 111 4.04 -5.15 -1.33
CA VAL A 111 3.89 -5.73 0.01
C VAL A 111 4.08 -7.24 -0.06
N LYS A 112 5.20 -7.73 0.48
CA LYS A 112 5.57 -9.16 0.48
C LYS A 112 6.36 -9.51 1.73
N ASN A 113 6.11 -10.69 2.29
CA ASN A 113 6.90 -11.28 3.38
C ASN A 113 7.16 -10.33 4.56
N GLY A 114 6.12 -9.60 4.99
CA GLY A 114 6.26 -8.63 6.09
C GLY A 114 7.07 -7.39 5.74
N LYS A 115 7.33 -7.12 4.46
CA LYS A 115 7.98 -5.89 4.00
C LYS A 115 7.07 -5.07 3.10
N VAL A 116 7.24 -3.76 3.15
CA VAL A 116 6.68 -2.80 2.19
C VAL A 116 7.86 -2.16 1.47
N GLN A 117 7.92 -2.33 0.15
CA GLN A 117 8.79 -1.55 -0.70
C GLN A 117 7.96 -0.41 -1.29
N TYR A 118 8.35 0.82 -1.04
CA TYR A 118 7.71 2.03 -1.54
C TYR A 118 8.60 2.67 -2.60
N ASN A 119 8.10 2.74 -3.83
CA ASN A 119 8.82 3.23 -5.00
C ASN A 119 8.25 4.58 -5.40
N GLN A 120 9.05 5.63 -5.24
CA GLN A 120 8.67 6.98 -5.64
C GLN A 120 9.03 7.22 -7.11
N ASP A 121 8.20 7.98 -7.81
CA ASP A 121 8.46 8.38 -9.22
C ASP A 121 9.79 9.13 -9.40
N THR A 122 10.32 9.71 -8.32
CA THR A 122 11.63 10.38 -8.29
C THR A 122 12.84 9.44 -8.40
N GLY A 123 12.62 8.13 -8.45
CA GLY A 123 13.68 7.12 -8.46
C GLY A 123 14.26 6.81 -7.07
N ILE A 124 13.58 7.26 -6.01
CA ILE A 124 13.88 6.91 -4.63
C ILE A 124 13.03 5.69 -4.26
N SER A 125 13.64 4.69 -3.63
CA SER A 125 12.92 3.54 -3.07
C SER A 125 13.24 3.39 -1.60
N MET A 126 12.22 3.06 -0.79
CA MET A 126 12.38 2.80 0.63
C MET A 126 11.81 1.43 0.96
N THR A 127 12.54 0.66 1.76
CA THR A 127 12.04 -0.61 2.28
C THR A 127 11.71 -0.45 3.75
N PHE A 128 10.51 -0.89 4.13
CA PHE A 128 10.01 -0.94 5.49
C PHE A 128 9.77 -2.38 5.89
N SER A 129 10.06 -2.69 7.15
CA SER A 129 9.82 -4.02 7.73
C SER A 129 8.73 -3.92 8.80
N LYS A 130 7.82 -4.90 8.80
CA LYS A 130 6.69 -4.96 9.74
C LYS A 130 7.23 -5.04 11.15
N ASP A 131 6.63 -4.29 12.06
CA ASP A 131 6.91 -4.49 13.47
C ASP A 131 6.51 -5.90 13.85
N VAL A 132 7.52 -6.72 14.18
CA VAL A 132 7.32 -7.86 15.07
C VAL A 132 7.17 -7.22 16.44
N THR A 133 5.95 -6.85 16.80
CA THR A 133 5.64 -6.77 18.23
C THR A 133 5.98 -8.14 18.77
N SER A 134 7.05 -8.24 19.55
CA SER A 134 7.23 -9.36 20.46
C SER A 134 5.94 -9.43 21.25
N THR A 135 5.06 -10.37 20.89
CA THR A 135 4.02 -10.82 21.79
C THR A 135 4.77 -11.08 23.10
N PRO A 136 4.43 -10.45 24.23
CA PRO A 136 4.95 -10.93 25.50
C PRO A 136 4.36 -12.33 25.67
N GLU A 137 5.08 -13.35 25.18
CA GLU A 137 4.85 -14.73 25.55
C GLU A 137 4.99 -14.77 27.06
N ASN A 138 3.85 -14.90 27.73
CA ASN A 138 3.68 -15.38 29.10
C ASN A 138 5.02 -15.61 29.85
N MET A 139 5.61 -14.55 30.40
CA MET A 139 6.44 -14.69 31.60
C MET A 139 5.49 -14.99 32.76
N LYS A 140 4.93 -16.19 32.77
CA LYS A 140 4.49 -16.83 34.02
C LYS A 140 5.78 -17.21 34.74
N LYS A 141 6.06 -16.52 35.84
CA LYS A 141 6.92 -17.01 36.90
C LYS A 141 6.06 -17.24 38.13
#